data_AF-A0A960AEF2-F1
#
_entry.id   AF-A0A960AEF2-F1
#
_cell.length_a   1.000
_cell.length_b   1.000
_cell.length_c   1.000
_cell.angle_alpha   90.00
_cell.angle_beta   90.00
_cell.angle_gamma   90.00
#
_symmetry.space_group_name_H-M   'P 1'
#
loop_
_entity.id
_entity.type
_entity.pdbx_description
1 polymer ?
#
loop_
_entity_poly.entity_id
_entity_poly.type
_entity_poly.pdbx_seq_one_letter_code
_entity_poly.pdbx_strand_id
1 'polypeptide(L)'
;DGAVVGHDGNTIGQAAFLRMVPAAGLAIALLTNGGDGISLYREIFGHLLAELAGVHLPPLPEPPANPEQVDVSRFLGTYSAEVFDLIVSQDEDGRIWIDQVPKGALVEMGGQAERTELVHYRDDMLIPVEPDRGMFMPHAFLGDDGEGHSLYLHLGRAVRRAGA
;
A
#
# COMPACT_ATOMS: atom_id res chain seq x y z
N ASP A 1 15.74 -13.98 -16.10
CA ASP A 1 14.36 -13.49 -15.92
C ASP A 1 13.37 -14.63 -16.02
N GLY A 2 12.77 -14.99 -14.88
CA GLY A 2 11.69 -15.97 -14.82
C GLY A 2 10.48 -15.33 -14.15
N ALA A 3 9.29 -15.57 -14.68
CA ALA A 3 8.07 -15.10 -14.05
C ALA A 3 7.93 -15.73 -12.65
N VAL A 4 7.72 -14.88 -11.64
CA VAL A 4 7.31 -15.31 -10.30
C VAL A 4 5.82 -15.10 -10.21
N VAL A 5 5.08 -16.15 -9.87
CA VAL A 5 3.63 -16.10 -9.65
C VAL A 5 3.36 -16.35 -8.18
N GLY A 6 2.43 -15.63 -7.57
CA GLY A 6 2.17 -15.76 -6.15
C GLY A 6 0.84 -15.20 -5.71
N HIS A 7 0.55 -15.44 -4.44
CA HIS A 7 -0.61 -14.88 -3.76
C HIS A 7 -0.30 -14.75 -2.28
N ASP A 8 -0.83 -13.71 -1.66
CA ASP A 8 -0.72 -13.43 -0.23
C ASP A 8 -2.11 -13.42 0.39
N GLY A 9 -2.23 -13.76 1.67
CA GLY A 9 -3.49 -13.77 2.38
C GLY A 9 -3.27 -13.43 3.84
N ASN A 10 -4.06 -12.52 4.38
CA ASN A 10 -3.97 -12.11 5.78
C ASN A 10 -5.35 -12.13 6.42
N THR A 11 -5.39 -12.55 7.68
CA THR A 11 -6.51 -12.33 8.59
C THR A 11 -5.96 -11.79 9.91
N ILE A 12 -6.82 -11.54 10.90
CA ILE A 12 -6.38 -11.02 12.20
C ILE A 12 -5.45 -12.06 12.85
N GLY A 13 -4.17 -11.71 12.97
CA GLY A 13 -3.14 -12.53 13.58
C GLY A 13 -2.64 -13.71 12.73
N GLN A 14 -3.01 -13.83 11.45
CA GLN A 14 -2.51 -14.89 10.56
C GLN A 14 -2.07 -14.32 9.21
N ALA A 15 -1.00 -14.87 8.65
CA ALA A 15 -0.51 -14.52 7.32
C ALA A 15 -0.15 -15.78 6.51
N ALA A 16 -0.37 -15.71 5.20
CA ALA A 16 -0.08 -16.77 4.24
C ALA A 16 0.58 -16.16 3.00
N PHE A 17 1.66 -16.78 2.53
CA PHE A 17 2.42 -16.33 1.37
C PHE A 17 2.74 -17.53 0.47
N LEU A 18 2.52 -17.39 -0.83
CA LEU A 18 2.91 -18.37 -1.85
C LEU A 18 3.69 -17.68 -2.96
N ARG A 19 4.84 -18.23 -3.34
CA ARG A 19 5.55 -17.87 -4.58
C ARG A 19 5.93 -19.14 -5.34
N MET A 20 5.78 -19.09 -6.65
CA MET A 20 6.15 -20.14 -7.59
C MET A 20 7.07 -19.56 -8.65
N VAL A 21 8.12 -20.29 -8.98
CA VAL A 21 9.04 -20.00 -10.09
C VAL A 21 8.96 -21.18 -11.07
N PRO A 22 8.01 -21.16 -12.04
CA PRO A 22 7.75 -22.30 -12.91
C PRO A 22 8.99 -22.78 -13.68
N ALA A 23 9.81 -21.84 -14.15
CA ALA A 23 11.04 -22.15 -14.89
C ALA A 23 12.09 -22.94 -14.07
N ALA A 24 12.03 -22.83 -12.74
CA ALA A 24 12.90 -23.55 -11.80
C ALA A 24 12.22 -24.76 -11.15
N GLY A 25 10.94 -25.02 -11.46
CA GLY A 25 10.17 -26.07 -10.77
C GLY A 25 10.02 -25.84 -9.25
N LEU A 26 10.09 -24.58 -8.81
CA LEU A 26 10.12 -24.20 -7.38
C LEU A 26 8.77 -23.64 -6.93
N ALA A 27 8.30 -24.07 -5.76
CA ALA A 27 7.19 -23.46 -5.03
C ALA A 27 7.56 -23.34 -3.54
N ILE A 28 7.30 -22.16 -2.97
CA ILE A 28 7.56 -21.86 -1.56
C ILE A 28 6.25 -21.36 -0.94
N ALA A 29 5.83 -21.98 0.15
CA ALA A 29 4.67 -21.58 0.93
C ALA A 29 5.06 -21.32 2.39
N LEU A 30 4.57 -20.21 2.95
CA LEU A 30 4.75 -19.83 4.34
C LEU A 30 3.39 -19.51 4.96
N LEU A 31 3.13 -20.08 6.13
CA LEU A 31 1.96 -19.81 6.95
C LEU A 31 2.45 -19.38 8.33
N THR A 32 1.94 -18.27 8.84
CA THR A 32 2.31 -17.73 10.15
C THR A 32 1.05 -17.37 10.93
N ASN A 33 1.16 -17.47 12.26
CA ASN A 33 0.04 -17.30 13.20
C ASN A 33 0.28 -16.16 14.21
N GLY A 34 1.10 -15.18 13.83
CA GLY A 34 1.37 -13.99 14.62
C GLY A 34 2.72 -13.36 14.25
N GLY A 35 3.10 -12.34 15.02
CA GLY A 35 4.36 -11.62 14.85
C GLY A 35 4.42 -10.78 13.58
N ASP A 36 5.64 -10.43 13.17
CA ASP A 36 5.91 -9.67 11.96
C ASP A 36 6.02 -10.63 10.75
N GLY A 37 4.86 -10.95 10.18
CA GLY A 37 4.76 -11.87 9.05
C GLY A 37 5.44 -11.36 7.77
N ILE A 38 5.52 -10.04 7.56
CA ILE A 38 6.15 -9.46 6.37
C ILE A 38 7.67 -9.59 6.46
N SER A 39 8.27 -9.25 7.61
CA SER A 39 9.71 -9.40 7.80
C SER A 39 10.13 -10.87 7.64
N LEU A 40 9.37 -11.80 8.24
CA LEU A 40 9.64 -13.23 8.12
C LEU A 40 9.50 -13.72 6.66
N TYR A 41 8.46 -13.27 5.95
CA TYR A 41 8.31 -13.56 4.52
C TYR A 41 9.52 -13.07 3.73
N ARG A 42 9.97 -11.84 3.93
CA ARG A 42 11.09 -11.26 3.18
C ARG A 42 12.40 -11.99 3.44
N GLU A 43 12.66 -12.38 4.68
CA GLU A 43 13.85 -13.15 5.05
C GLU A 43 13.85 -14.52 4.38
N ILE A 44 12.78 -15.30 4.58
CA ILE A 44 12.69 -16.68 4.05
C ILE A 44 12.67 -16.67 2.52
N PHE A 45 11.80 -15.88 1.90
CA PHE A 45 11.66 -15.88 0.44
C PHE A 45 12.85 -15.22 -0.24
N GLY A 46 13.43 -14.16 0.34
CA GLY A 46 14.63 -13.52 -0.19
C GLY A 46 15.80 -14.49 -0.27
N HIS A 47 15.99 -15.31 0.78
CA HIS A 47 17.02 -16.34 0.80
C HIS A 47 16.72 -17.49 -0.16
N LEU A 48 15.55 -18.13 -0.04
CA LEU A 48 15.23 -19.33 -0.82
C LEU A 48 15.08 -19.06 -2.32
N LEU A 49 14.50 -17.92 -2.73
CA LEU A 49 14.38 -17.59 -4.16
C LEU A 49 15.74 -17.31 -4.79
N ALA A 50 16.64 -16.64 -4.05
CA ALA A 50 17.99 -16.37 -4.54
C ALA A 50 18.80 -17.67 -4.66
N GLU A 51 18.77 -18.52 -3.63
CA GLU A 51 19.54 -19.76 -3.61
C GLU A 51 19.03 -20.80 -4.60
N LEU A 52 17.71 -21.02 -4.66
CA LEU A 52 17.13 -22.14 -5.40
C LEU A 52 16.73 -21.79 -6.85
N ALA A 53 16.57 -20.50 -7.15
CA ALA A 53 16.10 -20.06 -8.47
C ALA A 53 16.87 -18.87 -9.06
N GLY A 54 17.87 -18.30 -8.36
CA GLY A 54 18.58 -17.10 -8.79
C GLY A 54 17.66 -15.87 -8.93
N VAL A 55 16.54 -15.85 -8.21
CA VAL A 55 15.55 -14.77 -8.27
C VAL A 55 15.69 -13.89 -7.03
N HIS A 56 15.80 -12.58 -7.23
CA HIS A 56 15.87 -11.60 -6.15
C HIS A 56 14.54 -10.88 -5.99
N LEU A 57 14.08 -10.76 -4.74
CA LEU A 57 12.93 -9.91 -4.43
C LEU A 57 13.30 -8.44 -4.66
N PRO A 58 12.39 -7.64 -5.26
CA PRO A 58 12.63 -6.21 -5.33
C PRO A 58 12.70 -5.58 -3.93
N PRO A 59 13.43 -4.46 -3.78
CA PRO A 59 13.36 -3.67 -2.56
C PRO A 59 11.92 -3.18 -2.33
N LEU A 60 11.55 -2.99 -1.07
CA LEU A 60 10.29 -2.32 -0.77
C LEU A 60 10.40 -0.83 -1.15
N PRO A 61 9.27 -0.18 -1.48
CA PRO A 61 9.23 1.27 -1.55
C PRO A 61 9.65 1.89 -0.21
N GLU A 62 10.40 2.98 -0.28
CA GLU A 62 10.77 3.81 0.87
C GLU A 62 10.45 5.27 0.54
N PRO A 63 10.02 6.09 1.52
CA PRO A 63 9.87 7.52 1.33
C PRO A 63 11.23 8.14 0.96
N PRO A 64 11.29 9.09 0.01
CA PRO A 64 12.53 9.79 -0.30
C PRO A 64 13.09 10.49 0.93
N ALA A 65 14.41 10.45 1.12
CA ALA A 65 15.06 11.08 2.28
C ALA A 65 14.87 12.60 2.34
N ASN A 66 14.72 13.24 1.18
CA ASN A 66 14.37 14.66 1.04
C ASN A 66 13.22 14.76 0.03
N PRO A 67 11.96 14.64 0.48
CA PRO A 67 10.82 14.67 -0.41
C PRO A 67 10.62 16.07 -1.01
N GLU A 68 10.34 16.13 -2.30
CA GLU A 68 10.00 17.37 -2.99
C GLU A 68 8.61 17.85 -2.57
N GLN A 69 8.45 19.16 -2.39
CA GLN A 69 7.13 19.77 -2.29
C GLN A 69 6.56 19.96 -3.70
N VAL A 70 5.43 19.31 -3.98
CA VAL A 70 4.73 19.37 -5.27
C VAL A 70 3.32 19.93 -5.08
N ASP A 71 2.75 20.49 -6.14
CA ASP A 71 1.33 20.86 -6.14
C ASP A 71 0.49 19.56 -6.11
N VAL A 72 -0.30 19.42 -5.05
CA VAL A 72 -1.16 18.26 -4.80
C VAL A 72 -2.64 18.57 -4.92
N SER A 73 -3.02 19.75 -5.43
CA SER A 73 -4.41 20.17 -5.60
C SER A 73 -5.27 19.11 -6.29
N ARG A 74 -4.72 18.46 -7.32
CA ARG A 74 -5.33 17.33 -8.04
C ARG A 74 -5.67 16.12 -7.15
N PHE A 75 -4.93 15.90 -6.06
CA PHE A 75 -5.08 14.75 -5.18
C PHE A 75 -6.06 15.01 -4.03
N LEU A 76 -6.24 16.27 -3.63
CA LEU A 76 -7.07 16.66 -2.49
C LEU A 76 -8.53 16.27 -2.69
N GLY A 77 -9.18 15.86 -1.59
CA GLY A 77 -10.59 15.48 -1.58
C GLY A 77 -10.86 14.14 -0.90
N THR A 78 -12.10 13.69 -0.99
CA THR A 78 -12.55 12.43 -0.37
C THR A 78 -12.68 11.34 -1.42
N TYR A 79 -12.10 10.18 -1.14
CA TYR A 79 -12.27 8.94 -1.90
C TYR A 79 -13.04 7.97 -1.03
N SER A 80 -14.19 7.50 -1.52
CA SER A 80 -15.15 6.77 -0.69
C SER A 80 -15.26 5.31 -1.13
N ALA A 81 -15.11 4.40 -0.17
CA ALA A 81 -15.43 2.97 -0.31
C ALA A 81 -16.57 2.61 0.64
N GLU A 82 -17.08 1.38 0.60
CA GLU A 82 -18.17 0.95 1.49
C GLU A 82 -17.79 1.02 2.98
N VAL A 83 -16.56 0.60 3.31
CA VAL A 83 -16.11 0.40 4.69
C VAL A 83 -15.18 1.49 5.24
N PHE A 84 -14.75 2.44 4.40
CA PHE A 84 -13.97 3.60 4.84
C PHE A 84 -14.10 4.76 3.85
N ASP A 85 -13.84 5.96 4.34
CA ASP A 85 -13.47 7.13 3.54
C ASP A 85 -11.96 7.39 3.68
N LEU A 86 -11.35 7.84 2.60
CA LEU A 86 -9.97 8.34 2.57
C LEU A 86 -10.02 9.81 2.24
N ILE A 87 -9.61 10.66 3.16
CA ILE A 87 -9.67 12.11 3.01
C ILE A 87 -8.24 12.61 2.84
N VAL A 88 -7.92 13.09 1.64
CA VAL A 88 -6.60 13.67 1.34
C VAL A 88 -6.69 15.18 1.52
N SER A 89 -5.86 15.72 2.41
CA SER A 89 -5.82 17.14 2.76
C SER A 89 -4.39 17.67 2.79
N GLN A 90 -4.24 18.99 2.71
CA GLN A 90 -2.97 19.68 2.91
C GLN A 90 -3.15 20.74 4.00
N ASP A 91 -2.22 20.83 4.94
CA ASP A 91 -2.25 21.84 6.01
C ASP A 91 -1.56 23.16 5.59
N GLU A 92 -1.56 24.13 6.51
CA GLU A 92 -0.98 25.47 6.28
C GLU A 92 0.54 25.43 6.05
N ASP A 93 1.23 24.40 6.54
CA ASP A 93 2.67 24.17 6.35
C ASP A 93 2.97 23.42 5.03
N GLY A 94 1.94 23.06 4.26
CA GLY A 94 2.04 22.33 3.01
C GLY A 94 2.20 20.82 3.17
N ARG A 95 2.06 20.28 4.40
CA ARG A 95 2.15 18.83 4.66
C ARG A 95 0.88 18.15 4.20
N ILE A 96 1.05 16.97 3.61
CA ILE A 96 -0.05 16.22 3.00
C ILE A 96 -0.48 15.15 3.99
N TRP A 97 -1.78 15.05 4.22
CA TRP A 97 -2.37 14.12 5.17
C TRP A 97 -3.38 13.24 4.46
N ILE A 98 -3.43 11.98 4.88
CA ILE A 98 -4.56 11.10 4.60
C ILE A 98 -5.21 10.68 5.91
N ASP A 99 -6.49 11.01 6.05
CA ASP A 99 -7.33 10.50 7.13
C ASP A 99 -8.13 9.30 6.60
N GLN A 100 -7.92 8.12 7.20
CA GLN A 100 -8.72 6.93 6.95
C GLN A 100 -9.84 6.85 7.99
N VAL A 101 -11.08 7.13 7.57
CA VAL A 101 -12.25 7.17 8.45
C VAL A 101 -13.08 5.91 8.23
N PRO A 102 -13.17 4.99 9.21
CA PRO A 102 -13.92 3.75 9.08
C PRO A 102 -15.44 4.00 9.00
N LYS A 103 -16.16 3.11 8.32
CA LYS A 103 -17.62 3.15 8.16
C LYS A 103 -18.27 1.79 8.44
N GLY A 104 -19.54 1.82 8.81
CA GLY A 104 -20.39 0.64 8.95
C GLY A 104 -19.76 -0.44 9.83
N ALA A 105 -19.68 -1.67 9.28
CA ALA A 105 -19.15 -2.83 9.97
C ALA A 105 -17.72 -2.64 10.52
N LEU A 106 -16.89 -1.79 9.90
CA LEU A 106 -15.53 -1.56 10.37
C LEU A 106 -15.51 -0.79 11.70
N VAL A 107 -16.46 0.12 11.91
CA VAL A 107 -16.66 0.82 13.19
C VAL A 107 -17.13 -0.15 14.27
N GLU A 108 -18.07 -1.05 13.93
CA GLU A 108 -18.58 -2.08 14.85
C GLU A 108 -17.48 -3.06 15.30
N MET A 109 -16.50 -3.31 14.44
CA MET A 109 -15.30 -4.10 14.74
C MET A 109 -14.22 -3.34 15.53
N GLY A 110 -14.49 -2.08 15.94
CA GLY A 110 -13.58 -1.26 16.73
C GLY A 110 -12.57 -0.46 15.91
N GLY A 111 -12.78 -0.31 14.59
CA GLY A 111 -11.97 0.55 13.74
C GLY A 111 -11.98 2.00 14.22
N GLN A 112 -10.81 2.64 14.20
CA GLN A 112 -10.64 4.03 14.58
C GLN A 112 -10.19 4.84 13.38
N ALA A 113 -10.42 6.15 13.42
CA ALA A 113 -9.86 7.03 12.41
C ALA A 113 -8.33 7.09 12.58
N GLU A 114 -7.63 6.87 11.49
CA GLU A 114 -6.17 6.93 11.44
C GLU A 114 -5.75 8.08 10.53
N ARG A 115 -4.76 8.85 10.97
CA ARG A 115 -4.21 9.96 10.20
C ARG A 115 -2.73 9.70 9.94
N THR A 116 -2.34 9.75 8.67
CA THR A 116 -0.96 9.49 8.25
C THR A 116 -0.48 10.63 7.37
N GLU A 117 0.75 11.08 7.61
CA GLU A 117 1.41 12.03 6.72
C GLU A 117 1.92 11.31 5.47
N LEU A 118 1.70 11.93 4.32
CA LEU A 118 2.19 11.49 3.03
C LEU A 118 3.20 12.49 2.47
N VAL A 119 4.15 12.00 1.68
CA VAL A 119 5.11 12.81 0.92
C VAL A 119 5.12 12.41 -0.54
N HIS A 120 5.61 13.29 -1.42
CA HIS A 120 5.78 12.96 -2.83
C HIS A 120 6.74 11.77 -2.99
N TYR A 121 6.33 10.80 -3.82
CA TYR A 121 7.14 9.63 -4.13
C TYR A 121 7.66 9.66 -5.56
N ARG A 122 6.75 9.60 -6.53
CA ARG A 122 7.02 9.70 -7.97
C ARG A 122 5.70 9.85 -8.72
N ASP A 123 5.73 10.47 -9.89
CA ASP A 123 4.56 10.63 -10.75
C ASP A 123 3.33 11.12 -9.95
N ASP A 124 2.15 10.56 -10.21
CA ASP A 124 0.95 10.78 -9.42
C ASP A 124 0.89 9.85 -8.19
N MET A 125 1.99 9.70 -7.45
CA MET A 125 2.04 8.88 -6.24
C MET A 125 2.59 9.63 -5.04
N LEU A 126 1.89 9.44 -3.92
CA LEU A 126 2.36 9.82 -2.59
C LEU A 126 2.70 8.56 -1.79
N ILE A 127 3.51 8.67 -0.75
CA ILE A 127 3.90 7.54 0.11
C ILE A 127 3.90 7.98 1.58
N PRO A 128 3.47 7.12 2.53
CA PRO A 128 3.48 7.50 3.93
C PRO A 128 4.90 7.66 4.47
N VAL A 129 5.07 8.53 5.47
CA VAL A 129 6.35 8.74 6.17
C VAL A 129 6.58 7.72 7.28
N GLU A 130 5.52 7.07 7.75
CA GLU A 130 5.57 5.97 8.72
C GLU A 130 5.10 4.67 8.06
N PRO A 131 5.74 3.52 8.36
CA PRO A 131 5.35 2.24 7.78
C PRO A 131 4.11 1.68 8.48
N ASP A 132 3.17 1.12 7.71
CA ASP A 132 2.11 0.26 8.24
C ASP A 132 2.53 -1.20 8.11
N ARG A 133 2.50 -1.95 9.23
CA ARG A 133 2.94 -3.35 9.30
C ARG A 133 4.29 -3.61 8.62
N GLY A 134 5.24 -2.69 8.82
CA GLY A 134 6.59 -2.78 8.28
C GLY A 134 6.74 -2.41 6.80
N MET A 135 5.70 -1.86 6.17
CA MET A 135 5.75 -1.44 4.76
C MET A 135 5.27 -0.01 4.55
N PHE A 136 5.94 0.70 3.65
CA PHE A 136 5.43 1.95 3.09
C PHE A 136 4.64 1.64 1.84
N MET A 137 3.34 1.92 1.85
CA MET A 137 2.45 1.64 0.72
C MET A 137 2.25 2.90 -0.12
N PRO A 138 2.75 2.96 -1.37
CA PRO A 138 2.48 4.07 -2.26
C PRO A 138 0.99 4.19 -2.59
N HIS A 139 0.49 5.41 -2.50
CA HIS A 139 -0.86 5.83 -2.83
C HIS A 139 -0.83 6.42 -4.24
N ALA A 140 -1.37 5.68 -5.22
CA ALA A 140 -1.40 6.13 -6.59
C ALA A 140 -2.73 6.84 -6.91
N PHE A 141 -2.64 8.04 -7.48
CA PHE A 141 -3.77 8.85 -7.88
C PHE A 141 -3.99 8.75 -9.38
N LEU A 142 -5.15 8.27 -9.81
CA LEU A 142 -5.38 7.82 -11.18
C LEU A 142 -6.61 8.47 -11.80
N GLY A 143 -6.57 8.64 -13.13
CA GLY A 143 -7.67 9.19 -13.90
C GLY A 143 -7.91 10.68 -13.65
N ASP A 144 -8.99 11.19 -14.21
CA ASP A 144 -9.44 12.57 -14.09
C ASP A 144 -10.97 12.56 -13.92
N ASP A 145 -11.49 13.38 -13.01
CA ASP A 145 -12.92 13.50 -12.73
C ASP A 145 -13.65 14.45 -13.71
N GLY A 146 -12.95 15.04 -14.66
CA GLY A 146 -13.45 16.05 -15.59
C GLY A 146 -13.24 17.48 -15.10
N GLU A 147 -12.79 17.68 -13.86
CA GLU A 147 -12.51 18.98 -13.24
C GLU A 147 -11.01 19.16 -12.92
N GLY A 148 -10.15 18.24 -13.37
CA GLY A 148 -8.71 18.28 -13.12
C GLY A 148 -8.28 17.58 -11.83
N HIS A 149 -9.19 16.87 -11.14
CA HIS A 149 -8.83 16.09 -9.96
C HIS A 149 -8.75 14.59 -10.27
N SER A 150 -7.95 13.87 -9.50
CA SER A 150 -7.82 12.42 -9.67
C SER A 150 -9.13 11.71 -9.35
N LEU A 151 -9.61 10.91 -10.30
CA LEU A 151 -10.87 10.16 -10.18
C LEU A 151 -10.77 8.98 -9.20
N TYR A 152 -9.57 8.41 -9.04
CA TYR A 152 -9.33 7.27 -8.17
C TYR A 152 -8.07 7.44 -7.31
N LEU A 153 -8.13 6.89 -6.10
CA LEU A 153 -6.99 6.64 -5.22
C LEU A 153 -6.79 5.13 -5.11
N HIS A 154 -5.61 4.64 -5.44
CA HIS A 154 -5.26 3.22 -5.48
C HIS A 154 -4.21 2.85 -4.42
N LEU A 155 -4.63 2.02 -3.46
CA LEU A 155 -3.81 1.44 -2.39
C LEU A 155 -4.20 -0.05 -2.22
N GLY A 156 -3.78 -0.87 -3.18
CA GLY A 156 -4.19 -2.29 -3.29
C GLY A 156 -5.59 -2.50 -3.91
N ARG A 157 -6.49 -1.52 -3.77
CA ARG A 157 -7.75 -1.41 -4.52
C ARG A 157 -7.93 0.02 -5.02
N ALA A 158 -8.66 0.20 -6.12
CA ALA A 158 -9.07 1.53 -6.59
C ALA A 158 -10.30 2.02 -5.80
N VAL A 159 -10.18 3.20 -5.20
CA VAL A 159 -11.25 3.88 -4.45
C VAL A 159 -11.62 5.14 -5.21
N ARG A 160 -12.90 5.30 -5.54
CA ARG A 160 -13.35 6.41 -6.38
C ARG A 160 -13.52 7.70 -5.57
N ARG A 161 -13.19 8.84 -6.18
CA ARG A 161 -13.51 10.18 -5.67
C ARG A 161 -15.02 10.31 -5.42
N ALA A 162 -15.37 10.82 -4.25
CA ALA A 162 -16.74 11.08 -3.87
C ALA A 162 -17.30 12.28 -4.67
N GLY A 163 -18.52 12.14 -5.18
CA GLY A 163 -19.21 13.22 -5.90
C GLY A 163 -18.78 13.44 -7.36
N ALA A 164 -17.69 12.80 -7.82
CA ALA A 164 -17.33 12.74 -9.23
C ALA A 164 -18.35 11.92 -10.05
#